data_AF-A0AAV1KL64-F1
#
_entry.id   AF-A0AAV1KL64-F1
#
_cell.length_a   1.000
_cell.length_b   1.000
_cell.length_c   1.000
_cell.angle_alpha   90.00
_cell.angle_beta   90.00
_cell.angle_gamma   90.00
#
_symmetry.space_group_name_H-M   'P 1'
#
loop_
_entity.id
_entity.type
_entity.pdbx_description
1 polymer ?
#
loop_
_entity_poly.entity_id
_entity_poly.type
_entity_poly.pdbx_seq_one_letter_code
_entity_poly.pdbx_strand_id
1 'polypeptide(L)'
;MDRHIEKVKATWGNSSIPIEMLRLNLGTANSKISQYVDTVIGPFLDTYHRNIQTSYQQLTNKILRKTKDEVNAALRKKQKVYKELIQLADRLAVPEMCDEERRYARTIASRHIAHVYKCTEEARNSISKMGKYAEEMIAITRNHMQMAMENATRRIALKEQYGIEIEKTNESACLKDLSKAAVSLGYELDLSLTNARRHNEQSCEKLFVCCTRARKTTDESVAALRDNLYQCVYA
;
A
#
# COMPACT_ATOMS: atom_id res chain seq x y z
N MET A 1 1.97 9.96 1.98
CA MET A 1 2.01 9.28 0.67
C MET A 1 1.54 10.24 -0.41
N ASP A 2 0.30 10.73 -0.36
CA ASP A 2 -0.24 11.64 -1.39
C ASP A 2 0.61 12.91 -1.61
N ARG A 3 0.95 13.65 -0.54
CA ARG A 3 1.86 14.81 -0.61
C ARG A 3 3.25 14.49 -1.19
N HIS A 4 3.73 13.28 -0.98
CA HIS A 4 5.02 12.86 -1.52
C HIS A 4 4.90 12.63 -3.02
N ILE A 5 3.87 11.93 -3.47
CA ILE A 5 3.58 11.75 -4.89
C ILE A 5 3.39 13.08 -5.59
N GLU A 6 2.65 14.01 -4.99
CA GLU A 6 2.45 15.35 -5.56
C GLU A 6 3.78 16.08 -5.72
N LYS A 7 4.66 16.02 -4.72
CA LYS A 7 6.01 16.61 -4.80
C LYS A 7 6.84 15.96 -5.90
N VAL A 8 6.83 14.62 -6.00
CA VAL A 8 7.57 13.89 -7.03
C VAL A 8 7.00 14.19 -8.43
N LYS A 9 5.67 14.26 -8.58
CA LYS A 9 5.01 14.70 -9.83
C LYS A 9 5.32 16.15 -10.17
N ALA A 10 5.40 17.06 -9.20
CA ALA A 10 5.80 18.43 -9.48
C ALA A 10 7.27 18.51 -9.94
N THR A 11 8.13 17.67 -9.37
CA THR A 11 9.56 17.64 -9.66
C THR A 11 9.85 16.96 -11.00
N TRP A 12 9.15 15.87 -11.33
CA TRP A 12 9.46 15.01 -12.50
C TRP A 12 8.30 14.83 -13.49
N GLY A 13 7.07 15.18 -13.11
CA GLY A 13 5.84 14.97 -13.89
C GLY A 13 5.40 16.16 -14.76
N ASN A 14 6.04 17.32 -14.66
CA ASN A 14 5.75 18.50 -15.52
C ASN A 14 6.36 18.40 -16.93
N SER A 15 6.64 17.20 -17.42
CA SER A 15 7.18 16.95 -18.75
C SER A 15 6.24 16.02 -19.51
N SER A 16 5.02 16.49 -19.71
CA SER A 16 4.04 15.88 -20.60
C SER A 16 4.45 16.11 -22.06
N ILE A 17 5.44 15.34 -22.52
CA ILE A 17 5.58 15.06 -23.95
C ILE A 17 4.73 13.80 -24.21
N PRO A 18 3.77 13.83 -25.16
CA PRO A 18 2.93 12.68 -25.47
C PRO A 18 3.78 11.46 -25.86
N ILE A 19 3.41 10.29 -25.32
CA ILE A 19 4.03 8.98 -25.51
C ILE A 19 3.89 8.43 -26.96
N GLU A 20 3.33 9.21 -27.89
CA GLU A 20 2.89 8.69 -29.19
C GLU A 20 3.83 8.95 -30.37
N MET A 21 5.04 9.40 -30.10
CA MET A 21 6.04 9.45 -31.15
C MET A 21 7.37 8.98 -30.62
N LEU A 22 8.00 8.11 -31.42
CA LEU A 22 9.42 7.79 -31.41
C LEU A 22 9.75 6.47 -30.69
N ARG A 23 9.35 5.37 -31.34
CA ARG A 23 10.38 4.44 -31.88
C ARG A 23 11.37 5.26 -32.72
N LEU A 24 12.15 6.14 -32.08
CA LEU A 24 13.31 6.74 -32.70
C LEU A 24 14.27 5.58 -32.83
N ASN A 25 14.66 5.33 -34.07
CA ASN A 25 15.82 4.55 -34.39
C ASN A 25 16.98 5.01 -33.49
N LEU A 26 17.19 4.30 -32.38
CA LEU A 26 18.41 4.32 -31.55
C LEU A 26 19.65 3.88 -32.36
N GLY A 27 19.47 3.54 -33.64
CA GLY A 27 20.50 3.04 -34.56
C GLY A 27 21.63 4.03 -34.87
N THR A 28 21.60 5.26 -34.34
CA THR A 28 22.69 6.23 -34.45
C THR A 28 23.05 6.90 -33.12
N ALA A 29 22.67 6.32 -31.98
CA ALA A 29 23.17 6.78 -30.67
C ALA A 29 24.55 6.16 -30.38
N ASN A 30 25.53 7.01 -30.05
CA ASN A 30 26.91 6.66 -29.69
C ASN A 30 27.00 5.35 -28.87
N SER A 31 27.74 4.37 -29.39
CA SER A 31 27.86 3.00 -28.87
C SER A 31 28.15 2.92 -27.36
N LYS A 32 28.91 3.87 -26.81
CA LYS A 32 29.28 3.90 -25.38
C LYS A 32 28.13 4.28 -24.46
N ILE A 33 27.20 5.13 -24.92
CA ILE A 33 26.04 5.52 -24.10
C ILE A 33 25.01 4.40 -24.11
N SER A 34 24.79 3.79 -25.28
CA SER A 34 23.98 2.57 -25.36
C SER A 34 24.57 1.48 -24.45
N GLN A 35 25.89 1.26 -24.51
CA GLN A 35 26.56 0.32 -23.62
C GLN A 35 26.40 0.70 -22.14
N TYR A 36 26.54 1.97 -21.75
CA TYR A 36 26.35 2.40 -20.36
C TYR A 36 24.90 2.25 -19.88
N VAL A 37 23.94 2.54 -20.75
CA VAL A 37 22.52 2.35 -20.46
C VAL A 37 22.23 0.87 -20.23
N ASP A 38 22.73 0.00 -21.12
CA ASP A 38 22.50 -1.44 -21.05
C ASP A 38 23.24 -2.09 -19.85
N THR A 39 24.43 -1.60 -19.50
CA THR A 39 25.27 -2.22 -18.46
C THR A 39 25.08 -1.65 -17.06
N VAL A 40 24.67 -0.38 -16.92
CA VAL A 40 24.57 0.30 -15.62
C VAL A 40 23.14 0.72 -15.31
N ILE A 41 22.50 1.44 -16.24
CA ILE A 41 21.17 2.02 -15.98
C ILE A 41 20.07 0.95 -15.99
N GLY A 42 20.07 0.04 -16.98
CA GLY A 42 19.09 -1.04 -17.09
C GLY A 42 19.05 -1.89 -15.81
N PRO A 43 20.18 -2.48 -15.38
CA PRO A 43 20.24 -3.24 -14.13
C PRO A 43 19.84 -2.44 -12.89
N PHE A 44 20.15 -1.14 -12.84
CA PHE A 44 19.71 -0.26 -11.76
C PHE A 44 18.18 -0.12 -11.72
N LEU A 45 17.55 0.16 -12.86
CA LEU A 45 16.08 0.29 -12.95
C LEU A 45 15.36 -1.02 -12.66
N ASP A 46 15.91 -2.14 -13.13
CA ASP A 46 15.38 -3.48 -12.82
C ASP A 46 15.43 -3.75 -11.32
N THR A 47 16.56 -3.41 -10.68
CA THR A 47 16.72 -3.52 -9.23
C THR A 47 15.75 -2.61 -8.49
N TYR A 48 15.61 -1.35 -8.94
CA TYR A 48 14.65 -0.40 -8.38
C TYR A 48 13.22 -0.95 -8.44
N HIS A 49 12.80 -1.42 -9.62
CA HIS A 49 11.46 -1.95 -9.84
C HIS A 49 11.19 -3.17 -8.96
N ARG A 50 12.13 -4.12 -8.93
CA ARG A 50 12.05 -5.31 -8.09
C ARG A 50 11.98 -4.96 -6.60
N ASN A 51 12.75 -3.96 -6.16
CA ASN A 51 12.78 -3.52 -4.77
C ASN A 51 11.46 -2.87 -4.35
N ILE A 52 10.85 -2.04 -5.20
CA ILE A 52 9.48 -1.53 -4.96
C ILE A 52 8.53 -2.70 -4.86
N GLN A 53 8.41 -3.52 -5.91
CA GLN A 53 7.42 -4.60 -5.94
C GLN A 53 7.53 -5.53 -4.73
N THR A 54 8.75 -5.98 -4.43
CA THR A 54 9.00 -6.90 -3.31
C THR A 54 8.65 -6.24 -1.97
N SER A 55 9.06 -4.99 -1.75
CA SER A 55 8.79 -4.28 -0.50
C SER A 55 7.30 -4.04 -0.30
N TYR A 56 6.58 -3.60 -1.33
CA TYR A 56 5.12 -3.39 -1.24
C TYR A 56 4.37 -4.70 -1.03
N GLN A 57 4.81 -5.78 -1.67
CA GLN A 57 4.24 -7.10 -1.46
C GLN A 57 4.43 -7.57 -0.01
N GLN A 58 5.63 -7.41 0.56
CA GLN A 58 5.91 -7.74 1.96
C GLN A 58 5.03 -6.93 2.93
N LEU A 59 4.93 -5.62 2.71
CA LEU A 59 4.11 -4.73 3.54
C LEU A 59 2.61 -5.10 3.44
N THR A 60 2.14 -5.37 2.23
CA THR A 60 0.74 -5.77 1.99
C THR A 60 0.44 -7.11 2.67
N ASN A 61 1.32 -8.09 2.52
CA ASN A 61 1.19 -9.40 3.16
C ASN A 61 1.11 -9.29 4.69
N LYS A 62 1.85 -8.36 5.30
CA LYS A 62 1.78 -8.09 6.74
C LYS A 62 0.39 -7.65 7.18
N ILE A 63 -0.25 -6.73 6.45
CA ILE A 63 -1.63 -6.29 6.75
C ILE A 63 -2.61 -7.45 6.50
N LEU A 64 -2.50 -8.15 5.38
CA LEU A 64 -3.39 -9.27 5.05
C LEU A 64 -3.37 -10.39 6.10
N ARG A 65 -2.18 -10.74 6.60
CA ARG A 65 -2.05 -11.73 7.69
C ARG A 65 -2.77 -11.25 8.94
N LYS A 66 -2.54 -10.01 9.37
CA LYS A 66 -3.24 -9.43 10.54
C LYS A 66 -4.75 -9.39 10.34
N THR A 67 -5.23 -9.00 9.17
CA THR A 67 -6.66 -9.02 8.83
C THR A 67 -7.25 -10.41 8.95
N LYS A 68 -6.57 -11.44 8.42
CA LYS A 68 -7.00 -12.83 8.54
C LYS A 68 -7.07 -13.29 10.00
N ASP A 69 -6.06 -12.95 10.80
CA ASP A 69 -6.00 -13.31 12.22
C ASP A 69 -7.14 -12.65 13.02
N GLU A 70 -7.43 -11.37 12.75
CA GLU A 70 -8.52 -10.62 13.37
C GLU A 70 -9.90 -11.17 13.01
N VAL A 71 -10.13 -11.54 11.74
CA VAL A 71 -11.39 -12.18 11.32
C VAL A 71 -11.56 -13.54 12.00
N ASN A 72 -10.50 -14.35 12.05
CA ASN A 72 -10.54 -15.65 12.72
C ASN A 72 -10.81 -15.50 14.24
N ALA A 73 -10.19 -14.52 14.88
CA ALA A 73 -10.43 -14.21 16.29
C ALA A 73 -11.89 -13.78 16.53
N ALA A 74 -12.45 -12.95 15.64
CA ALA A 74 -13.85 -12.52 15.71
C ALA A 74 -14.83 -13.69 15.54
N LEU A 75 -14.54 -14.64 14.64
CA LEU A 75 -15.35 -15.85 14.47
C LEU A 75 -15.33 -16.74 15.73
N ARG A 76 -14.17 -16.92 16.36
CA ARG A 76 -14.06 -17.64 17.63
C ARG A 76 -14.84 -16.94 18.74
N LYS A 77 -14.73 -15.60 18.83
CA LYS A 77 -15.48 -14.81 19.81
C LYS A 77 -16.98 -14.89 19.58
N LYS A 78 -17.44 -14.84 18.32
CA LYS A 78 -18.84 -15.08 17.94
C LYS A 78 -19.34 -16.40 18.54
N GLN A 79 -18.63 -17.50 18.25
CA GLN A 79 -18.99 -18.83 18.77
C GLN A 79 -19.02 -18.88 20.29
N LYS A 80 -18.05 -18.24 20.96
CA LYS A 80 -18.00 -18.13 22.42
C LYS A 80 -19.23 -17.39 22.98
N VAL A 81 -19.55 -16.22 22.43
CA VAL A 81 -20.72 -15.42 22.83
C VAL A 81 -22.03 -16.19 22.64
N TYR A 82 -22.19 -16.87 21.50
CA TYR A 82 -23.36 -17.73 21.28
C TYR A 82 -23.44 -18.85 22.32
N LYS A 83 -22.35 -19.56 22.59
CA LYS A 83 -22.33 -20.62 23.60
C LYS A 83 -22.68 -20.08 24.98
N GLU A 84 -22.04 -19.00 25.41
CA GLU A 84 -22.26 -18.43 26.76
C GLU A 84 -23.69 -17.94 26.94
N LEU A 85 -24.24 -17.18 26.00
CA LEU A 85 -25.57 -16.61 26.12
C LEU A 85 -26.69 -17.64 25.91
N ILE A 86 -26.53 -18.58 24.95
CA ILE A 86 -27.52 -19.64 24.73
C ILE A 86 -27.51 -20.62 25.90
N GLN A 87 -26.34 -21.08 26.35
CA GLN A 87 -26.28 -21.98 27.51
C GLN A 87 -26.80 -21.31 28.78
N LEU A 88 -26.57 -20.00 28.96
CA LEU A 88 -27.14 -19.27 30.08
C LEU A 88 -28.67 -19.22 29.98
N ALA A 89 -29.21 -18.89 28.81
CA ALA A 89 -30.66 -18.84 28.60
C ALA A 89 -31.32 -20.21 28.81
N ASP A 90 -30.69 -21.28 28.33
CA ASP A 90 -31.21 -22.65 28.50
C ASP A 90 -31.14 -23.09 29.97
N ARG A 91 -30.08 -22.73 30.71
CA ARG A 91 -29.95 -23.03 32.16
C ARG A 91 -30.96 -22.29 33.02
N LEU A 92 -31.26 -21.04 32.67
CA LEU A 92 -32.24 -20.22 33.37
C LEU A 92 -33.68 -20.58 33.02
N ALA A 93 -33.91 -21.52 32.09
CA ALA A 93 -35.23 -21.86 31.55
C ALA A 93 -36.02 -20.59 31.17
N VAL A 94 -35.35 -19.68 30.47
CA VAL A 94 -35.86 -18.34 30.14
C VAL A 94 -37.26 -18.47 29.53
N PRO A 95 -38.31 -17.90 30.18
CA PRO A 95 -39.68 -17.98 29.69
C PRO A 95 -39.84 -17.38 28.29
N GLU A 96 -40.87 -17.82 27.54
CA GLU A 96 -41.18 -17.25 26.21
C GLU A 96 -41.45 -15.74 26.24
N MET A 97 -41.79 -15.18 27.40
CA MET A 97 -41.96 -13.72 27.57
C MET A 97 -40.65 -12.92 27.46
N CYS A 98 -39.49 -13.58 27.54
CA CYS A 98 -38.14 -12.99 27.43
C CYS A 98 -37.46 -13.33 26.08
N ASP A 99 -38.27 -13.53 25.03
CA ASP A 99 -37.79 -13.92 23.70
C ASP A 99 -36.98 -12.79 23.02
N GLU A 100 -37.19 -11.53 23.41
CA GLU A 100 -36.44 -10.38 22.91
C GLU A 100 -34.96 -10.46 23.33
N GLU A 101 -34.67 -10.83 24.56
CA GLU A 101 -33.33 -11.01 25.12
C GLU A 101 -32.62 -12.19 24.43
N ARG A 102 -33.36 -13.27 24.17
CA ARG A 102 -32.86 -14.44 23.44
C ARG A 102 -32.51 -14.09 21.99
N ARG A 103 -33.32 -13.26 21.32
CA ARG A 103 -33.00 -12.71 19.99
C ARG A 103 -31.81 -11.76 20.06
N TYR A 104 -31.72 -10.93 21.09
CA TYR A 104 -30.64 -9.96 21.28
C TYR A 104 -29.27 -10.65 21.41
N ALA A 105 -29.21 -11.83 22.02
CA ALA A 105 -27.99 -12.65 22.08
C ALA A 105 -27.41 -12.95 20.68
N ARG A 106 -28.26 -13.29 19.71
CA ARG A 106 -27.85 -13.56 18.32
C ARG A 106 -27.40 -12.27 17.61
N THR A 107 -28.01 -11.14 17.97
CA THR A 107 -27.70 -9.82 17.42
C THR A 107 -26.36 -9.29 17.91
N ILE A 108 -25.99 -9.47 19.18
CA ILE A 108 -24.68 -9.04 19.72
C ILE A 108 -23.53 -9.71 18.95
N ALA A 109 -23.60 -11.03 18.78
CA ALA A 109 -22.55 -11.78 18.08
C ALA A 109 -22.43 -11.38 16.60
N SER A 110 -23.56 -11.09 15.95
CA SER A 110 -23.59 -10.60 14.56
C SER A 110 -23.04 -9.18 14.44
N ARG A 111 -23.37 -8.30 15.40
CA ARG A 111 -22.87 -6.93 15.50
C ARG A 111 -21.35 -6.89 15.72
N HIS A 112 -20.80 -7.77 16.55
CA HIS A 112 -19.36 -7.90 16.76
C HIS A 112 -18.62 -8.17 15.43
N ILE A 113 -19.09 -9.16 14.67
CA ILE A 113 -18.52 -9.51 13.37
C ILE A 113 -18.62 -8.35 12.38
N ALA A 114 -19.76 -7.67 12.33
CA ALA A 114 -19.94 -6.52 11.45
C ALA A 114 -18.94 -5.39 11.76
N HIS A 115 -18.69 -5.10 13.04
CA HIS A 115 -17.69 -4.11 13.44
C HIS A 115 -16.26 -4.53 13.06
N VAL A 116 -15.89 -5.80 13.26
CA VAL A 116 -14.57 -6.29 12.84
C VAL A 116 -14.42 -6.22 11.33
N TYR A 117 -15.44 -6.60 10.56
CA TYR A 117 -15.39 -6.46 9.10
C TYR A 117 -15.19 -5.02 8.67
N LYS A 118 -15.87 -4.05 9.30
CA LYS A 118 -15.64 -2.63 9.05
C LYS A 118 -14.18 -2.22 9.31
N CYS A 119 -13.60 -2.63 10.44
CA CYS A 119 -12.19 -2.37 10.74
C CYS A 119 -11.25 -2.99 9.69
N THR A 120 -11.56 -4.20 9.21
CA THR A 120 -10.73 -4.88 8.19
C THR A 120 -10.88 -4.27 6.80
N GLU A 121 -12.03 -3.66 6.50
CA GLU A 121 -12.27 -2.98 5.23
C GLU A 121 -11.45 -1.68 5.14
N GLU A 122 -11.30 -0.96 6.25
CA GLU A 122 -10.38 0.19 6.34
C GLU A 122 -8.92 -0.24 6.08
N ALA A 123 -8.51 -1.42 6.58
CA ALA A 123 -7.19 -1.98 6.30
C ALA A 123 -7.02 -2.40 4.83
N ARG A 124 -8.06 -2.93 4.17
CA ARG A 124 -8.07 -3.21 2.74
C ARG A 124 -7.94 -1.94 1.89
N ASN A 125 -8.67 -0.89 2.26
CA ASN A 125 -8.54 0.41 1.61
C ASN A 125 -7.12 0.99 1.74
N SER A 126 -6.48 0.78 2.90
CA SER A 126 -5.07 1.13 3.09
C SER A 126 -4.13 0.36 2.14
N ILE A 127 -4.33 -0.95 1.97
CA ILE A 127 -3.59 -1.76 0.99
C ILE A 127 -3.78 -1.20 -0.43
N SER A 128 -5.01 -0.90 -0.82
CA SER A 128 -5.30 -0.34 -2.16
C SER A 128 -4.55 0.99 -2.38
N LYS A 129 -4.53 1.88 -1.38
CA LYS A 129 -3.76 3.14 -1.45
C LYS A 129 -2.26 2.89 -1.60
N MET A 130 -1.71 1.91 -0.89
CA MET A 130 -0.29 1.54 -1.04
C MET A 130 0.01 0.98 -2.42
N GLY A 131 -0.88 0.16 -2.98
CA GLY A 131 -0.76 -0.37 -4.35
C GLY A 131 -0.72 0.75 -5.39
N LYS A 132 -1.70 1.66 -5.35
CA LYS A 132 -1.73 2.85 -6.25
C LYS A 132 -0.47 3.70 -6.10
N TYR A 133 -0.02 3.93 -4.87
CA TYR A 133 1.19 4.70 -4.62
C TYR A 133 2.43 4.04 -5.25
N ALA A 134 2.56 2.71 -5.17
CA ALA A 134 3.65 1.98 -5.81
C ALA A 134 3.60 2.07 -7.34
N GLU A 135 2.42 1.89 -7.93
CA GLU A 135 2.20 2.01 -9.38
C GLU A 135 2.57 3.40 -9.89
N GLU A 136 2.14 4.46 -9.19
CA GLU A 136 2.46 5.83 -9.54
C GLU A 136 3.96 6.12 -9.42
N MET A 137 4.63 5.65 -8.37
CA MET A 137 6.07 5.80 -8.23
C MET A 137 6.83 5.09 -9.36
N ILE A 138 6.42 3.88 -9.75
CA ILE A 138 7.01 3.16 -10.89
C ILE A 138 6.80 3.94 -12.19
N ALA A 139 5.60 4.45 -12.43
CA ALA A 139 5.28 5.21 -13.65
C ALA A 139 6.12 6.50 -13.74
N ILE A 140 6.21 7.26 -12.65
CA ILE A 140 6.99 8.50 -12.60
C ILE A 140 8.48 8.20 -12.81
N THR A 141 9.04 7.17 -12.15
CA THR A 141 10.43 6.76 -12.36
C THR A 141 10.70 6.39 -13.81
N ARG A 142 9.81 5.61 -14.43
CA ARG A 142 9.94 5.20 -15.83
C ARG A 142 9.96 6.40 -16.76
N ASN A 143 9.01 7.32 -16.60
CA ASN A 143 8.91 8.52 -17.42
C ASN A 143 10.13 9.44 -17.24
N HIS A 144 10.55 9.67 -15.99
CA HIS A 144 11.71 10.50 -15.69
C HIS A 144 12.98 9.94 -16.34
N MET A 145 13.19 8.63 -16.25
CA MET A 145 14.39 8.01 -16.82
C MET A 145 14.36 7.99 -18.34
N GLN A 146 13.20 7.73 -18.94
CA GLN A 146 13.04 7.80 -20.39
C GLN A 146 13.37 9.21 -20.92
N MET A 147 12.84 10.26 -20.27
CA MET A 147 13.16 11.64 -20.62
C MET A 147 14.64 11.98 -20.40
N ALA A 148 15.25 11.51 -19.32
CA ALA A 148 16.67 11.75 -19.06
C ALA A 148 17.55 11.13 -20.16
N MET A 149 17.19 9.92 -20.62
CA MET A 149 17.83 9.26 -21.76
C MET A 149 17.61 10.02 -23.06
N GLU A 150 16.37 10.43 -23.37
CA GLU A 150 16.07 11.21 -24.57
C GLU A 150 16.84 12.54 -24.61
N ASN A 151 16.89 13.25 -23.49
CA ASN A 151 17.64 14.51 -23.38
C ASN A 151 19.15 14.31 -23.56
N ALA A 152 19.71 13.23 -22.99
CA ALA A 152 21.11 12.88 -23.18
C ALA A 152 21.41 12.60 -24.67
N THR A 153 20.56 11.81 -25.34
CA THR A 153 20.72 11.47 -26.76
C THR A 153 20.54 12.68 -27.69
N ARG A 154 19.52 13.53 -27.45
CA ARG A 154 19.30 14.75 -28.24
C ARG A 154 20.45 15.74 -28.14
N ARG A 155 21.03 15.93 -26.96
CA ARG A 155 22.18 16.83 -26.76
C ARG A 155 23.41 16.44 -27.57
N ILE A 156 23.54 15.15 -27.86
CA ILE A 156 24.64 14.60 -28.65
C ILE A 156 24.35 14.79 -30.15
N ALA A 157 23.16 14.37 -30.59
CA ALA A 157 22.74 14.50 -31.99
C ALA A 157 22.76 15.96 -32.49
N LEU A 158 22.32 16.93 -31.67
CA LEU A 158 22.34 18.35 -32.04
C LEU A 158 23.76 18.90 -32.16
N LYS A 159 24.75 18.39 -31.41
CA LYS A 159 26.11 18.92 -31.44
C LYS A 159 27.00 18.26 -32.51
N GLU A 160 26.68 17.04 -32.90
CA GLU A 160 27.27 16.38 -34.09
C GLU A 160 26.91 17.16 -35.39
N GLN A 161 25.69 17.71 -35.49
CA GLN A 161 25.28 18.54 -36.63
C GLN A 161 26.02 19.88 -36.77
N TYR A 162 26.55 20.44 -35.67
CA TYR A 162 27.24 21.74 -35.68
C TYR A 162 28.78 21.63 -35.72
N GLY A 163 29.35 20.42 -35.87
CA GLY A 163 30.79 20.24 -36.15
C GLY A 163 31.75 20.72 -35.04
N ILE A 164 31.30 20.74 -33.78
CA ILE A 164 32.15 21.13 -32.64
C ILE A 164 32.89 19.88 -32.12
N GLU A 165 34.13 19.65 -32.58
CA GLU A 165 35.03 18.58 -32.12
C GLU A 165 35.40 18.73 -30.62
N ILE A 166 34.52 18.25 -29.74
CA ILE A 166 34.77 18.11 -28.30
C ILE A 166 34.25 16.72 -27.86
N GLU A 167 34.70 15.64 -28.51
CA GLU A 167 34.10 14.30 -28.33
C GLU A 167 34.22 13.73 -26.90
N LYS A 168 35.37 13.90 -26.21
CA LYS A 168 35.61 13.22 -24.92
C LYS A 168 34.93 13.88 -23.70
N THR A 169 34.80 15.20 -23.70
CA THR A 169 34.18 15.96 -22.59
C THR A 169 32.65 15.89 -22.65
N ASN A 170 32.08 15.65 -23.84
CA ASN A 170 30.64 15.61 -24.07
C ASN A 170 29.99 14.28 -23.65
N GLU A 171 30.63 13.14 -23.92
CA GLU A 171 30.18 11.82 -23.44
C GLU A 171 30.17 11.77 -21.90
N SER A 172 31.26 12.22 -21.27
CA SER A 172 31.41 12.26 -19.82
C SER A 172 30.33 13.11 -19.13
N ALA A 173 29.96 14.25 -19.72
CA ALA A 173 28.90 15.11 -19.21
C ALA A 173 27.51 14.44 -19.28
N CYS A 174 27.18 13.79 -20.39
CA CYS A 174 25.91 13.08 -20.55
C CYS A 174 25.79 11.87 -19.60
N LEU A 175 26.88 11.09 -19.47
CA LEU A 175 26.95 9.97 -18.52
C LEU A 175 26.85 10.46 -17.07
N LYS A 176 27.42 11.62 -16.75
CA LYS A 176 27.30 12.24 -15.42
C LYS A 176 25.87 12.69 -15.14
N ASP A 177 25.16 13.25 -16.11
CA ASP A 177 23.76 13.65 -15.96
C ASP A 177 22.83 12.45 -15.80
N LEU A 178 23.03 11.37 -16.57
CA LEU A 178 22.32 10.10 -16.39
C LEU A 178 22.58 9.47 -15.01
N SER A 179 23.85 9.50 -14.56
CA SER A 179 24.22 9.03 -13.23
C SER A 179 23.56 9.83 -12.12
N LYS A 180 23.49 11.16 -12.24
CA LYS A 180 22.77 12.03 -11.29
C LYS A 180 21.28 11.72 -11.25
N ALA A 181 20.65 11.49 -12.41
CA ALA A 181 19.26 11.09 -12.48
C ALA A 181 19.04 9.75 -11.76
N ALA A 182 19.89 8.75 -12.00
CA ALA A 182 19.83 7.46 -11.31
C ALA A 182 19.99 7.60 -9.78
N VAL A 183 20.94 8.42 -9.30
CA VAL A 183 21.12 8.68 -7.86
C VAL A 183 19.87 9.34 -7.26
N SER A 184 19.28 10.31 -7.97
CA SER A 184 18.04 10.97 -7.55
C SER A 184 16.87 9.99 -7.46
N LEU A 185 16.73 9.10 -8.45
CA LEU A 185 15.76 8.00 -8.41
C LEU A 185 16.00 7.09 -7.20
N GLY A 186 17.26 6.72 -6.92
CA GLY A 186 17.61 5.91 -5.75
C GLY A 186 17.20 6.56 -4.43
N TYR A 187 17.41 7.87 -4.27
CA TYR A 187 16.97 8.60 -3.10
C TYR A 187 15.43 8.59 -2.94
N GLU A 188 14.69 8.84 -4.02
CA GLU A 188 13.23 8.80 -3.96
C GLU A 188 12.68 7.39 -3.76
N LEU A 189 13.41 6.34 -4.15
CA LEU A 189 13.09 4.95 -3.78
C LEU A 189 13.06 4.81 -2.26
N ASP A 190 14.16 5.21 -1.61
CA ASP A 190 14.34 5.04 -0.17
C ASP A 190 13.29 5.84 0.61
N LEU A 191 13.01 7.06 0.16
CA LEU A 191 11.98 7.90 0.74
C LEU A 191 10.58 7.30 0.55
N SER A 192 10.29 6.79 -0.65
CA SER A 192 9.05 6.10 -0.98
C SER A 192 8.82 4.86 -0.11
N LEU A 193 9.83 4.00 0.02
CA LEU A 193 9.80 2.81 0.85
C LEU A 193 9.64 3.15 2.33
N THR A 194 10.30 4.20 2.82
CA THR A 194 10.16 4.69 4.19
C THR A 194 8.74 5.17 4.48
N ASN A 195 8.16 5.95 3.56
CA ASN A 195 6.78 6.39 3.66
C ASN A 195 5.78 5.23 3.63
N ALA A 196 6.03 4.22 2.80
CA ALA A 196 5.23 3.01 2.71
C ALA A 196 5.26 2.21 4.02
N ARG A 197 6.45 2.02 4.61
CA ARG A 197 6.63 1.35 5.90
C ARG A 197 5.86 2.07 7.01
N ARG A 198 6.00 3.40 7.09
CA ARG A 198 5.29 4.22 8.07
C ARG A 198 3.77 4.10 7.92
N HIS A 199 3.26 4.20 6.69
CA HIS A 199 1.83 4.04 6.44
C HIS A 199 1.32 2.63 6.80
N ASN A 200 2.12 1.61 6.52
CA ASN A 200 1.82 0.22 6.88
C ASN A 200 1.68 0.04 8.40
N GLU A 201 2.61 0.58 9.17
CA GLU A 201 2.60 0.53 10.63
C GLU A 201 1.38 1.25 11.21
N GLN A 202 1.10 2.47 10.74
CA GLN A 202 -0.09 3.23 11.14
C GLN A 202 -1.38 2.47 10.81
N SER A 203 -1.44 1.80 9.66
CA SER A 203 -2.61 1.03 9.25
C SER A 203 -2.79 -0.22 10.12
N CYS A 204 -1.70 -0.89 10.46
CA CYS A 204 -1.71 -2.02 11.40
C CYS A 204 -2.19 -1.58 12.79
N GLU A 205 -1.74 -0.42 13.27
CA GLU A 205 -2.13 0.13 14.55
C GLU A 205 -3.62 0.51 14.58
N LYS A 206 -4.11 1.21 13.55
CA LYS A 206 -5.53 1.54 13.41
C LYS A 206 -6.41 0.29 13.41
N LEU A 207 -6.01 -0.75 12.66
CA LEU A 207 -6.71 -2.03 12.64
C LEU A 207 -6.77 -2.64 14.05
N PHE A 208 -5.63 -2.70 14.74
CA PHE A 208 -5.56 -3.26 16.08
C PHE A 208 -6.42 -2.49 17.09
N VAL A 209 -6.37 -1.16 17.09
CA VAL A 209 -7.17 -0.30 17.97
C VAL A 209 -8.67 -0.47 17.69
N CYS A 210 -9.07 -0.47 16.42
CA CYS A 210 -10.45 -0.66 16.01
C CYS A 210 -11.00 -2.02 16.45
N CYS A 211 -10.26 -3.11 16.19
CA CYS A 211 -10.65 -4.44 16.62
C CYS A 211 -10.69 -4.59 18.14
N THR A 212 -9.74 -3.99 18.86
CA THR A 212 -9.72 -4.00 20.33
C THR A 212 -10.95 -3.29 20.90
N ARG A 213 -11.31 -2.12 20.34
CA ARG A 213 -12.54 -1.41 20.71
C ARG A 213 -13.78 -2.25 20.45
N ALA A 214 -13.88 -2.86 19.27
CA ALA A 214 -15.00 -3.75 18.93
C ALA A 214 -15.13 -4.93 19.89
N ARG A 215 -14.00 -5.52 20.32
CA ARG A 215 -13.99 -6.59 21.34
C ARG A 215 -14.51 -6.08 22.68
N LYS A 216 -14.05 -4.93 23.17
CA LYS A 216 -14.45 -4.35 24.45
C LYS A 216 -15.95 -4.03 24.49
N THR A 217 -16.46 -3.34 23.48
CA THR A 217 -17.90 -3.03 23.37
C THR A 217 -18.76 -4.29 23.31
N THR A 218 -18.25 -5.36 22.71
CA THR A 218 -18.93 -6.65 22.70
C THR A 218 -18.96 -7.28 24.09
N ASP A 219 -17.86 -7.26 24.83
CA ASP A 219 -17.80 -7.81 26.19
C ASP A 219 -18.75 -7.07 27.14
N GLU A 220 -18.81 -5.73 27.03
CA GLU A 220 -19.76 -4.89 27.77
C GLU A 220 -21.21 -5.25 27.41
N SER A 221 -21.52 -5.44 26.12
CA SER A 221 -22.87 -5.83 25.67
C SER A 221 -23.27 -7.22 26.16
N VAL A 222 -22.32 -8.17 26.22
CA VAL A 222 -22.55 -9.52 26.72
C VAL A 222 -22.80 -9.50 28.23
N ALA A 223 -22.04 -8.71 28.99
CA ALA A 223 -22.27 -8.54 30.43
C ALA A 223 -23.65 -7.93 30.71
N ALA A 224 -24.01 -6.86 30.01
CA ALA A 224 -25.33 -6.22 30.16
C ALA A 224 -26.47 -7.18 29.81
N LEU A 225 -26.36 -7.95 28.72
CA LEU A 225 -27.40 -8.92 28.36
C LEU A 225 -27.49 -10.07 29.37
N ARG A 226 -26.35 -10.49 29.93
CA ARG A 226 -26.35 -11.49 31.01
C ARG A 226 -27.16 -10.99 32.20
N ASP A 227 -26.95 -9.75 32.64
CA ASP A 227 -27.70 -9.16 33.75
C ASP A 227 -29.19 -9.03 33.43
N ASN A 228 -29.55 -8.60 32.21
CA ASN A 228 -30.94 -8.55 31.76
C ASN A 228 -31.62 -9.93 31.73
N LEU A 229 -30.91 -10.99 31.33
CA LEU A 229 -31.44 -12.36 31.37
C LEU A 229 -31.73 -12.80 32.81
N TYR A 230 -30.86 -12.48 33.77
CA TYR A 230 -31.13 -12.74 35.18
C TYR A 230 -32.33 -11.93 35.68
N GLN A 231 -32.41 -10.64 35.34
CA GLN A 231 -33.56 -9.81 35.73
C GLN A 231 -34.87 -10.35 35.14
N CYS A 232 -34.90 -10.80 33.89
CA CYS A 232 -36.12 -11.30 33.27
C CYS A 232 -36.63 -12.60 33.90
N VAL A 233 -35.73 -13.45 34.41
CA VAL A 233 -36.09 -14.73 35.07
C VAL A 233 -36.46 -14.55 36.55
N TYR A 234 -35.89 -13.54 37.23
CA TYR A 234 -36.08 -13.32 38.66
C TYR A 234 -36.93 -12.07 39.00
N ALA A 235 -37.49 -11.39 38.01
CA ALA A 235 -38.50 -10.33 38.17
C ALA A 235 -39.89 -10.92 38.39
#